data_AF-A0A9Q0NJJ2-F1
#
_entry.id   AF-A0A9Q0NJJ2-F1
#
_cell.length_a   1.000
_cell.length_b   1.000
_cell.length_c   1.000
_cell.angle_alpha   90.00
_cell.angle_beta   90.00
_cell.angle_gamma   90.00
#
_symmetry.space_group_name_H-M   'P 1'
#
loop_
_entity.id
_entity.type
_entity.pdbx_description
1 polymer ?
#
loop_
_entity_poly.entity_id
_entity_poly.type
_entity_poly.pdbx_seq_one_letter_code
_entity_poly.pdbx_strand_id
1 'polypeptide(L)'
;MLHEVYYYLVGCLVDLCDARNAEPPILIFSCVNAAWMNGLEVCAIEADTSRACLILSVGIATRYVYATYMKTPVTTAEAEAWEAAKKACGGLHFLAIQDDLDSDDCVGFWLLLDLPPPPV
;
A
#
# COMPACT_ATOMS: atom_id res chain seq x y z
N MET A 1 -20.63 -10.05 17.88
CA MET A 1 -19.40 -10.85 17.63
C MET A 1 -18.97 -10.96 16.16
N LEU A 2 -19.85 -10.79 15.14
CA LEU A 2 -19.40 -10.69 13.72
C LEU A 2 -19.31 -9.25 13.19
N HIS A 3 -19.84 -8.28 13.94
CA HIS A 3 -19.87 -6.86 13.55
C HIS A 3 -18.59 -6.09 13.96
N GLU A 4 -17.86 -6.53 14.99
CA GLU A 4 -16.62 -5.89 15.45
C GLU A 4 -15.40 -6.27 14.60
N VAL A 5 -15.39 -7.48 14.01
CA VAL A 5 -14.30 -7.92 13.11
C VAL A 5 -14.32 -7.14 11.79
N TYR A 6 -15.51 -6.73 11.32
CA TYR A 6 -15.66 -5.92 10.11
C TYR A 6 -15.15 -4.49 10.28
N TYR A 7 -15.24 -3.92 11.49
CA TYR A 7 -14.74 -2.57 11.76
C TYR A 7 -13.20 -2.51 11.87
N TYR A 8 -12.55 -3.59 12.33
CA TYR A 8 -11.08 -3.66 12.38
C TYR A 8 -10.42 -3.79 11.00
N LEU A 9 -11.11 -4.36 10.02
CA LEU A 9 -10.65 -4.44 8.62
C LEU A 9 -10.79 -3.10 7.85
N VAL A 10 -11.52 -2.12 8.41
CA VAL A 10 -11.75 -0.80 7.83
C VAL A 10 -10.82 0.27 8.43
N GLY A 11 -10.00 -0.09 9.42
CA GLY A 11 -9.16 0.82 10.20
C GLY A 11 -7.73 1.00 9.73
N CYS A 12 -7.35 0.59 8.52
CA CYS A 12 -6.07 1.02 7.96
C CYS A 12 -6.25 2.41 7.37
N LEU A 13 -5.91 3.43 8.15
CA LEU A 13 -5.65 4.75 7.58
C LEU A 13 -4.39 4.58 6.73
N VAL A 14 -4.61 4.46 5.42
CA VAL A 14 -3.52 4.50 4.45
C VAL A 14 -3.13 5.97 4.37
N ASP A 15 -2.08 6.35 5.08
CA ASP A 15 -1.48 7.65 4.86
C ASP A 15 -0.57 7.55 3.62
N LEU A 16 -0.99 8.25 2.57
CA LEU A 16 -0.23 8.41 1.34
C LEU A 16 0.69 9.60 1.58
N CYS A 17 1.86 9.34 2.17
CA CYS A 17 2.81 10.42 2.41
C CYS A 17 3.21 11.08 1.08
N ASP A 18 3.23 12.39 1.19
CA ASP A 18 3.20 13.39 0.15
C ASP A 18 4.15 13.18 -1.04
N ALA A 19 3.56 12.92 -2.21
CA ALA A 19 4.23 12.76 -3.50
C ALA A 19 4.78 14.07 -4.13
N ARG A 20 4.76 15.20 -3.41
CA ARG A 20 5.03 16.54 -3.98
C ARG A 20 6.47 16.74 -4.52
N ASN A 21 7.45 15.89 -4.20
CA ASN A 21 8.89 16.17 -4.45
C ASN A 21 9.73 15.09 -5.17
N ALA A 22 9.16 14.30 -6.09
CA ALA A 22 9.88 13.25 -6.84
C ALA A 22 10.56 12.18 -5.94
N GLU A 23 10.16 12.13 -4.68
CA GLU A 23 10.57 11.11 -3.72
C GLU A 23 9.72 9.85 -3.93
N PRO A 24 10.29 8.65 -3.72
CA PRO A 24 9.53 7.42 -3.87
C PRO A 24 8.39 7.41 -2.86
N PRO A 25 7.15 7.17 -3.28
CA PRO A 25 6.02 7.29 -2.38
C PRO A 25 6.04 6.15 -1.37
N ILE A 26 5.59 6.46 -0.14
CA ILE A 26 5.52 5.49 0.96
C ILE A 26 4.05 5.28 1.36
N LEU A 27 3.70 4.01 1.54
CA LEU A 27 2.43 3.60 2.15
C LEU A 27 2.67 3.16 3.57
N ILE A 28 1.94 3.76 4.51
CA ILE A 28 1.98 3.39 5.93
C ILE A 28 0.69 2.66 6.29
N PHE A 29 0.82 1.49 6.93
CA PHE A 29 -0.31 0.71 7.44
C PHE A 29 -0.15 0.46 8.94
N SER A 30 -1.21 0.72 9.71
CA SER A 30 -1.24 0.54 11.17
C SER A 30 -1.90 -0.76 11.63
N CYS A 31 -1.94 -1.83 10.79
CA CYS A 31 -2.64 -3.06 11.14
C CYS A 31 -1.77 -4.32 11.26
N VAL A 32 -2.24 -5.22 12.12
CA VAL A 32 -1.56 -6.40 12.64
C VAL A 32 -1.37 -7.45 11.55
N ASN A 33 -0.21 -7.45 10.89
CA ASN A 33 0.74 -8.58 10.93
C ASN A 33 1.92 -8.33 9.98
N ALA A 34 2.86 -7.46 10.37
CA ALA A 34 4.19 -7.41 9.76
C ALA A 34 4.85 -8.82 9.74
N ALA A 35 4.54 -9.66 10.72
CA ALA A 35 4.97 -11.06 10.77
C ALA A 35 4.44 -11.90 9.59
N TRP A 36 3.24 -11.64 9.08
CA TRP A 36 2.71 -12.34 7.91
C TRP A 36 3.42 -11.87 6.63
N MET A 37 3.73 -10.58 6.54
CA MET A 37 4.46 -10.00 5.40
C MET A 37 5.89 -10.55 5.28
N ASN A 38 6.54 -10.88 6.39
CA ASN A 38 7.88 -11.50 6.38
C ASN A 38 7.93 -12.88 5.70
N GLY A 39 6.80 -13.58 5.62
CA GLY A 39 6.68 -14.87 4.93
C GLY A 39 6.33 -14.75 3.44
N LEU A 40 6.07 -13.55 2.95
CA LEU A 40 5.64 -13.28 1.58
C LEU A 40 6.77 -12.60 0.81
N GLU A 41 7.04 -13.08 -0.40
CA GLU A 41 7.92 -12.40 -1.35
C GLU A 41 7.19 -11.21 -1.96
N VAL A 42 7.01 -10.14 -1.18
CA VAL A 42 6.27 -8.95 -1.61
C VAL A 42 7.01 -8.26 -2.75
N CYS A 43 6.32 -8.05 -3.88
CA CYS A 43 6.89 -7.45 -5.08
C CYS A 43 6.47 -5.99 -5.25
N ALA A 44 5.17 -5.71 -5.12
CA ALA A 44 4.61 -4.38 -5.37
C ALA A 44 3.24 -4.20 -4.70
N ILE A 45 2.89 -2.94 -4.43
CA ILE A 45 1.54 -2.49 -4.14
C ILE A 45 1.01 -1.66 -5.33
N GLU A 46 -0.25 -1.91 -5.69
CA GLU A 46 -0.98 -1.17 -6.73
C GLU A 46 -2.28 -0.61 -6.14
N ALA A 47 -2.62 0.64 -6.45
CA ALA A 47 -3.91 1.24 -6.11
C ALA A 47 -4.92 1.04 -7.25
N ASP A 48 -6.00 0.30 -6.98
CA ASP A 48 -7.13 0.13 -7.90
C ASP A 48 -8.24 1.13 -7.54
N THR A 49 -8.24 2.26 -8.23
CA THR A 49 -9.23 3.34 -8.05
C THR A 49 -10.63 2.96 -8.51
N SER A 50 -10.76 1.96 -9.39
CA SER A 50 -12.05 1.47 -9.84
C SER A 50 -12.77 0.77 -8.69
N ARG A 51 -12.03 -0.06 -7.93
CA ARG A 51 -12.50 -0.87 -6.81
C ARG A 51 -12.30 -0.22 -5.44
N ALA A 52 -11.59 0.91 -5.39
CA ALA A 52 -11.19 1.58 -4.15
C ALA A 52 -10.45 0.64 -3.19
N CYS A 53 -9.44 -0.04 -3.71
CA CYS A 53 -8.62 -0.97 -2.94
C CYS A 53 -7.15 -0.93 -3.31
N LEU A 54 -6.31 -1.47 -2.44
CA LEU A 54 -4.89 -1.69 -2.66
C LEU A 54 -4.65 -3.16 -2.91
N ILE A 55 -3.87 -3.47 -3.94
CA ILE A 55 -3.54 -4.81 -4.38
C ILE A 55 -2.08 -5.07 -4.04
N LEU A 56 -1.84 -6.12 -3.26
CA LEU A 56 -0.51 -6.63 -2.93
C LEU A 56 -0.15 -7.74 -3.92
N SER A 57 0.92 -7.54 -4.67
CA SER A 57 1.52 -8.55 -5.53
C SER A 57 2.63 -9.28 -4.77
N VAL A 58 2.59 -10.61 -4.80
CA VAL A 58 3.55 -11.51 -4.15
C VAL A 58 4.06 -12.55 -5.14
N GLY A 59 5.37 -12.78 -5.14
CA GLY A 59 6.03 -13.74 -6.00
C GLY A 59 5.81 -13.48 -7.49
N ILE A 60 5.56 -14.53 -8.28
CA ILE A 60 5.52 -14.42 -9.75
C ILE A 60 4.15 -13.98 -10.28
N ALA A 61 3.04 -14.40 -9.65
CA ALA A 61 1.71 -14.22 -10.23
C ALA A 61 0.57 -14.03 -9.22
N THR A 62 0.89 -13.99 -7.91
CA THR A 62 -0.15 -13.96 -6.88
C THR A 62 -0.48 -12.53 -6.51
N ARG A 63 -1.77 -12.18 -6.51
CA ARG A 63 -2.27 -10.86 -6.16
C ARG A 63 -3.38 -10.98 -5.13
N TYR A 64 -3.28 -10.20 -4.05
CA TYR A 64 -4.25 -10.15 -2.97
C TYR A 64 -4.83 -8.74 -2.85
N VAL A 65 -6.11 -8.63 -2.53
CA VAL A 65 -6.65 -7.35 -2.04
C VAL A 65 -6.10 -7.17 -0.63
N TYR A 66 -5.23 -6.18 -0.45
CA TYR A 66 -4.52 -5.92 0.79
C TYR A 66 -5.34 -5.03 1.73
N ALA A 67 -5.93 -3.97 1.19
CA ALA A 67 -6.79 -3.06 1.93
C ALA A 67 -7.86 -2.47 1.01
N THR A 68 -8.95 -2.00 1.60
CA THR A 68 -10.00 -1.24 0.90
C THR A 68 -10.13 0.12 1.56
N TYR A 69 -10.43 1.15 0.79
CA TYR A 69 -10.67 2.50 1.31
C TYR A 69 -12.04 3.02 0.89
N MET A 70 -12.56 4.01 1.63
CA MET A 70 -13.83 4.63 1.28
C MET A 70 -13.67 5.43 -0.01
N LYS A 71 -14.44 5.08 -1.04
CA LYS A 71 -14.39 5.77 -2.33
C LYS A 71 -14.99 7.17 -2.22
N THR A 72 -14.15 8.19 -2.29
CA THR A 72 -14.52 9.60 -2.32
C THR A 72 -13.68 10.30 -3.40
N PRO A 73 -14.07 11.50 -3.86
CA PRO A 73 -13.24 12.26 -4.80
C PRO A 73 -11.83 12.54 -4.25
N VAL A 74 -11.72 12.78 -2.94
CA VAL A 74 -10.43 13.06 -2.27
C VAL A 74 -9.55 11.81 -2.25
N THR A 75 -10.05 10.71 -1.71
CA THR A 75 -9.30 9.44 -1.62
C THR A 75 -8.97 8.84 -2.99
N THR A 76 -9.80 9.12 -4.01
CA THR A 76 -9.50 8.75 -5.41
C THR A 76 -8.34 9.57 -5.97
N ALA A 77 -8.35 10.89 -5.75
CA ALA A 77 -7.27 11.76 -6.20
C ALA A 77 -5.93 11.45 -5.51
N GLU A 78 -5.95 11.11 -4.22
CA GLU A 78 -4.75 10.70 -3.48
C GLU A 78 -4.17 9.38 -4.05
N ALA A 79 -5.02 8.38 -4.31
CA ALA A 79 -4.60 7.12 -4.91
C ALA A 79 -4.03 7.31 -6.32
N GLU A 80 -4.64 8.17 -7.15
CA GLU A 80 -4.14 8.52 -8.49
C GLU A 80 -2.79 9.25 -8.41
N ALA A 81 -2.64 10.19 -7.47
CA ALA A 81 -1.40 10.92 -7.25
C ALA A 81 -0.26 9.98 -6.81
N TRP A 82 -0.56 8.99 -5.96
CA TRP A 82 0.40 7.99 -5.50
C TRP A 82 0.89 7.11 -6.64
N GLU A 83 -0.01 6.60 -7.48
CA GLU A 83 0.35 5.81 -8.66
C GLU A 83 1.18 6.63 -9.67
N ALA A 84 0.82 7.91 -9.85
CA ALA A 84 1.59 8.82 -10.69
C ALA A 84 3.02 9.04 -10.16
N ALA A 85 3.16 9.20 -8.84
CA ALA A 85 4.46 9.36 -8.17
C ALA A 85 5.31 8.09 -8.27
N LYS A 86 4.71 6.93 -8.00
CA LYS A 86 5.35 5.61 -8.16
C LYS A 86 5.91 5.45 -9.57
N LYS A 87 5.10 5.80 -10.58
CA LYS A 87 5.51 5.76 -11.99
C LYS A 87 6.63 6.76 -12.30
N ALA A 88 6.58 7.96 -11.75
CA ALA A 88 7.64 8.96 -11.92
C ALA A 88 8.99 8.50 -11.32
N CYS A 89 8.95 7.72 -10.24
CA CYS A 89 10.11 7.09 -9.61
C CYS A 89 10.52 5.75 -10.27
N GLY A 90 9.99 5.42 -11.45
CA GLY A 90 10.34 4.19 -12.18
C GLY A 90 9.80 2.91 -11.54
N GLY A 91 8.70 3.01 -10.77
CA GLY A 91 8.08 1.89 -10.06
C GLY A 91 8.55 1.70 -8.62
N LEU A 92 9.55 2.48 -8.18
CA LEU A 92 10.08 2.41 -6.83
C LEU A 92 9.07 2.99 -5.83
N HIS A 93 8.78 2.24 -4.77
CA HIS A 93 7.92 2.68 -3.68
C HIS A 93 8.25 1.94 -2.38
N PHE A 94 7.78 2.47 -1.27
CA PHE A 94 7.98 1.90 0.05
C PHE A 94 6.67 1.42 0.67
N LEU A 95 6.77 0.34 1.41
CA LEU A 95 5.72 -0.13 2.31
C LEU A 95 6.28 -0.11 3.73
N ALA A 96 5.63 0.63 4.61
CA ALA A 96 5.92 0.64 6.04
C ALA A 96 4.70 0.14 6.82
N ILE A 97 4.98 -0.63 7.87
CA ILE A 97 3.97 -1.09 8.81
C ILE A 97 4.36 -0.58 10.19
N GLN A 98 3.39 0.02 10.87
CA GLN A 98 3.51 0.56 12.23
C GLN A 98 2.50 -0.14 13.14
N ASP A 99 2.78 -0.17 14.45
CA ASP A 99 1.84 -0.71 15.44
C ASP A 99 0.67 0.24 15.73
N ASP A 100 0.90 1.55 15.56
CA ASP A 100 -0.09 2.61 15.72
C ASP A 100 0.25 3.79 14.79
N LEU A 101 -0.74 4.63 14.46
CA LEU A 101 -0.57 5.79 13.57
C LEU A 101 0.29 6.89 14.19
N ASP A 102 0.26 7.00 15.52
CA ASP A 102 1.06 7.98 16.27
C ASP A 102 2.45 7.42 16.67
N SER A 103 2.80 6.22 16.20
CA SER A 103 4.09 5.59 16.48
C SER A 103 5.19 6.16 15.61
N ASP A 104 6.28 6.64 16.24
CA ASP A 104 7.52 6.99 15.52
C ASP A 104 8.27 5.74 15.01
N ASP A 105 7.96 4.56 15.56
CA ASP A 105 8.61 3.30 15.22
C ASP A 105 7.84 2.51 14.14
N CYS A 106 8.59 1.95 13.18
CA CYS A 106 8.07 1.00 12.18
C CYS A 106 8.42 -0.44 12.57
N VAL A 107 7.43 -1.32 12.58
CA VAL A 107 7.61 -2.76 12.81
C VAL A 107 8.02 -3.52 11.54
N GLY A 108 7.87 -2.91 10.37
CA GLY A 108 8.35 -3.45 9.11
C GLY A 108 8.52 -2.38 8.04
N PHE A 109 9.52 -2.55 7.19
CA PHE A 109 9.85 -1.62 6.12
C PHE A 109 10.37 -2.39 4.90
N TRP A 110 9.71 -2.20 3.76
CA TRP A 110 10.04 -2.86 2.50
C TRP A 110 10.26 -1.84 1.40
N LEU A 111 11.34 -2.05 0.64
CA LEU A 111 11.58 -1.38 -0.63
C LEU A 111 11.03 -2.24 -1.77
N LEU A 112 10.10 -1.71 -2.52
CA LEU A 112 9.37 -2.42 -3.58
C LEU A 112 9.64 -1.77 -4.93
N LEU A 113 9.68 -2.59 -5.98
CA LEU A 113 9.96 -2.12 -7.33
C LEU A 113 9.00 -2.78 -8.33
N ASP A 114 8.13 -1.96 -8.90
CA ASP A 114 7.17 -2.35 -9.93
C ASP A 114 7.77 -2.09 -11.32
N LEU A 115 8.40 -3.11 -11.92
CA LEU A 115 8.97 -3.00 -13.26
C LEU A 115 7.95 -3.41 -14.32
N PRO A 116 7.81 -2.62 -15.42
CA PRO A 116 7.12 -3.11 -16.59
C PRO A 116 7.85 -4.36 -17.10
N PRO A 117 7.12 -5.33 -17.69
CA PRO A 117 7.75 -6.50 -18.28
C PRO A 117 8.80 -6.05 -19.32
N PRO A 118 9.98 -6.70 -19.34
CA PRO A 118 11.05 -6.31 -20.26
C PRO A 118 10.54 -6.38 -21.71
N PRO A 119 10.94 -5.43 -22.57
CA PRO A 119 10.60 -5.48 -23.99
C PRO A 119 11.22 -6.75 -24.58
N VAL A 120 10.37 -7.56 -25.22
CA VAL A 120 10.74 -8.77 -25.97
C VAL A 120 11.29 -8.42 -27.35
#